data_AF-A0A6S7HWA9-F1
#
_entry.id   AF-A0A6S7HWA9-F1
#
_cell.length_a   1.000
_cell.length_b   1.000
_cell.length_c   1.000
_cell.angle_alpha   90.00
_cell.angle_beta   90.00
_cell.angle_gamma   90.00
#
_symmetry.space_group_name_H-M   'P 1'
#
loop_
_entity.id
_entity.type
_entity.pdbx_description
1 polymer ?
#
loop_
_entity_poly.entity_id
_entity_poly.type
_entity_poly.pdbx_seq_one_letter_code
_entity_poly.pdbx_strand_id
1 'polypeptide(L)'
;MRTRDCWRKIARKTGDPAAWSTYRDYKRDVKRKLRQAQRSYVEQEIKKNPKDTGNMWKVIRTCIPKKTTGKKSFSNDDKSVANNFNEFFTAVGSNTVMKIKSLAKENNYTPSQLPFVPTRAPSWVSLPLN
;
A
#
# COMPACT_ATOMS: atom_id res chain seq x y z
N MET A 1 -5.59 -19.84 -20.63
CA MET A 1 -5.03 -18.55 -21.10
C MET A 1 -5.94 -17.87 -22.12
N ARG A 2 -6.31 -18.52 -23.23
CA ARG A 2 -7.18 -17.95 -24.28
C ARG A 2 -8.55 -17.45 -23.76
N THR A 3 -9.19 -18.20 -22.87
CA THR A 3 -10.49 -17.83 -22.26
C THR A 3 -10.43 -16.51 -21.49
N ARG A 4 -9.38 -16.31 -20.68
CA ARG A 4 -9.13 -15.04 -19.95
C ARG A 4 -9.06 -13.86 -20.92
N ASP A 5 -8.31 -14.02 -22.00
CA ASP A 5 -8.07 -12.93 -22.96
C ASP A 5 -9.32 -12.63 -23.79
N CYS A 6 -10.13 -13.64 -24.07
CA CYS A 6 -11.46 -13.46 -24.66
C CYS A 6 -12.36 -12.60 -23.76
N TRP A 7 -12.50 -12.96 -22.48
CA TRP A 7 -13.30 -12.18 -21.52
C TRP A 7 -12.78 -10.76 -21.31
N ARG A 8 -11.45 -10.56 -21.36
CA ARG A 8 -10.86 -9.21 -21.33
C ARG A 8 -11.26 -8.38 -22.54
N LYS A 9 -11.31 -8.98 -23.73
CA LYS A 9 -11.76 -8.30 -24.96
C LYS A 9 -13.24 -7.96 -24.89
N ILE A 10 -14.07 -8.89 -24.41
CA ILE A 10 -15.52 -8.69 -24.25
C ILE A 10 -15.77 -7.55 -23.25
N ALA A 11 -15.22 -7.62 -22.04
CA ALA A 11 -15.43 -6.62 -20.99
C ALA A 11 -15.02 -5.20 -21.40
N ARG A 12 -13.98 -5.07 -22.24
CA ARG A 12 -13.55 -3.78 -22.80
C ARG A 12 -14.49 -3.23 -23.87
N LYS A 13 -15.10 -4.12 -24.66
CA LYS A 13 -16.03 -3.73 -25.74
C LYS A 13 -17.40 -3.37 -25.19
N THR A 14 -17.92 -4.17 -24.25
CA THR A 14 -19.28 -4.01 -23.73
C THR A 14 -19.36 -3.13 -22.48
N GLY A 15 -18.25 -2.92 -21.76
CA GLY A 15 -18.26 -2.20 -20.48
C GLY A 15 -18.99 -2.93 -19.35
N ASP A 16 -19.46 -4.15 -19.60
CA ASP A 16 -20.32 -4.91 -18.69
C ASP A 16 -19.58 -5.34 -17.41
N PRO A 17 -20.11 -5.00 -16.21
CA PRO A 17 -19.57 -5.46 -14.93
C PRO A 17 -19.46 -6.98 -14.79
N ALA A 18 -20.39 -7.76 -15.35
CA ALA A 18 -20.37 -9.22 -15.27
C ALA A 18 -19.22 -9.81 -16.11
N ALA A 19 -19.01 -9.31 -17.33
CA ALA A 19 -17.83 -9.63 -18.14
C ALA A 19 -16.50 -9.28 -17.44
N TRP A 20 -16.46 -8.18 -16.67
CA TRP A 20 -15.29 -7.85 -15.84
C TRP A 20 -15.09 -8.83 -14.68
N SER A 21 -16.16 -9.30 -14.05
CA SER A 21 -16.09 -10.27 -12.96
C SER A 21 -15.52 -11.61 -13.45
N THR A 22 -16.10 -12.16 -14.52
CA THR A 22 -15.64 -13.41 -15.13
C THR A 22 -14.18 -13.33 -15.57
N TYR A 23 -13.74 -12.22 -16.17
CA TYR A 23 -12.33 -11.99 -16.47
C TYR A 23 -11.43 -12.07 -15.22
N ARG A 24 -11.84 -11.47 -14.09
CA ARG A 24 -11.06 -11.50 -12.84
C ARG A 24 -10.91 -12.93 -12.33
N ASP A 25 -11.96 -13.74 -12.42
CA ASP A 25 -11.94 -15.14 -11.99
C ASP A 25 -11.01 -15.97 -12.88
N TYR A 26 -11.14 -15.89 -14.20
CA TYR A 26 -10.21 -16.54 -15.11
C TYR A 26 -8.76 -16.06 -14.94
N LYS A 27 -8.54 -14.78 -14.60
CA LYS A 27 -7.22 -14.25 -14.28
C LYS A 27 -6.66 -14.87 -13.00
N ARG A 28 -7.46 -15.02 -11.95
CA ARG A 28 -7.08 -15.68 -10.69
C ARG A 28 -6.75 -17.16 -10.94
N ASP A 29 -7.58 -17.85 -11.72
CA ASP A 29 -7.37 -19.26 -12.06
C ASP A 29 -6.10 -19.49 -12.85
N VAL A 30 -5.83 -18.67 -13.88
CA VAL A 30 -4.58 -18.75 -14.64
C VAL A 30 -3.38 -18.51 -13.71
N LYS A 31 -3.44 -17.53 -12.81
CA LYS A 31 -2.37 -17.30 -11.81
C LYS A 31 -2.21 -18.49 -10.86
N ARG A 32 -3.30 -19.11 -10.42
CA ARG A 32 -3.27 -20.31 -9.56
C ARG A 32 -2.60 -21.47 -10.28
N LYS A 33 -3.01 -21.77 -11.51
CA LYS A 33 -2.43 -22.85 -12.33
C LYS A 33 -0.95 -22.62 -12.62
N LEU A 34 -0.55 -21.39 -12.93
CA LEU A 34 0.85 -21.06 -13.16
C LEU A 34 1.71 -21.28 -11.90
N ARG A 35 1.23 -20.84 -10.73
CA ARG A 35 1.92 -21.07 -9.46
C ARG A 35 1.99 -22.56 -9.11
N GLN A 36 0.94 -23.32 -9.40
CA GLN A 36 0.95 -24.77 -9.19
C GLN A 36 2.00 -25.45 -10.08
N ALA A 37 2.01 -25.14 -11.38
CA ALA A 37 3.00 -25.68 -12.31
C ALA A 37 4.44 -25.31 -11.91
N GLN A 38 4.66 -24.07 -11.48
CA GLN A 38 5.97 -23.62 -11.00
C GLN A 38 6.42 -24.39 -9.75
N ARG A 39 5.52 -24.63 -8.78
CA ARG A 39 5.82 -25.43 -7.59
C ARG A 39 6.19 -26.87 -7.97
N SER A 40 5.39 -27.50 -8.82
CA SER A 40 5.66 -28.87 -9.27
C SER A 40 6.99 -28.98 -10.00
N TYR A 41 7.34 -28.00 -10.85
CA TYR A 41 8.65 -27.95 -11.50
C TYR A 41 9.80 -27.84 -10.49
N VAL A 42 9.70 -26.91 -9.54
CA VAL A 42 10.73 -26.71 -8.50
C VAL A 42 10.91 -27.96 -7.65
N GLU A 43 9.82 -28.60 -7.24
CA GLU A 43 9.85 -29.85 -6.48
C GLU A 43 10.53 -30.98 -7.26
N GLN A 44 10.23 -31.11 -8.57
CA GLN A 44 10.86 -32.10 -9.44
C GLN A 44 12.36 -31.86 -9.58
N GLU A 45 12.77 -30.61 -9.81
CA GLU A 45 14.19 -30.26 -9.96
C GLU A 45 14.99 -30.50 -8.67
N ILE A 46 14.42 -30.20 -7.50
CA ILE A 46 15.05 -30.49 -6.20
C ILE A 46 15.18 -32.00 -5.99
N LYS A 47 14.14 -32.78 -6.31
CA LYS A 47 14.15 -34.24 -6.16
C LYS A 47 15.11 -34.93 -7.14
N LYS A 48 15.30 -34.38 -8.33
CA LYS A 48 16.12 -34.99 -9.39
C LYS A 48 17.62 -35.02 -9.05
N ASN A 49 18.13 -33.99 -8.36
CA ASN A 49 19.56 -33.86 -8.07
C ASN A 49 19.84 -33.57 -6.58
N PRO A 50 19.54 -34.50 -5.67
CA PRO A 50 19.64 -34.26 -4.21
C PRO A 50 21.08 -34.04 -3.72
N LYS A 51 22.09 -34.50 -4.48
CA LYS A 51 23.51 -34.33 -4.15
C LYS A 51 24.14 -33.07 -4.77
N ASP A 52 23.41 -32.36 -5.63
CA ASP A 52 23.87 -31.13 -6.28
C ASP A 52 23.29 -29.91 -5.59
N THR A 53 23.89 -29.59 -4.44
CA THR A 53 23.51 -28.43 -3.63
C THR A 53 23.58 -27.13 -4.43
N GLY A 54 24.50 -27.01 -5.40
CA GLY A 54 24.68 -25.82 -6.22
C GLY A 54 23.49 -25.55 -7.13
N ASN A 55 23.02 -26.56 -7.86
CA ASN A 55 21.84 -26.45 -8.69
C ASN A 55 20.54 -26.33 -7.86
N MET A 56 20.44 -27.02 -6.72
CA MET A 56 19.33 -26.83 -5.78
C MET A 56 19.19 -25.36 -5.36
N TRP A 57 20.28 -24.73 -4.95
CA TRP A 57 20.27 -23.31 -4.58
C TRP A 57 19.94 -22.38 -5.75
N LYS A 58 20.35 -22.71 -6.99
CA LYS A 58 19.94 -21.93 -8.18
C LYS A 58 18.42 -21.99 -8.36
N VAL A 59 17.82 -23.17 -8.27
CA VAL A 59 16.36 -23.34 -8.40
C VAL A 59 15.64 -22.58 -7.29
N ILE A 60 16.06 -22.71 -6.03
CA ILE A 60 15.46 -21.97 -4.90
C ILE A 60 15.52 -20.45 -5.11
N ARG A 61 16.66 -19.93 -5.60
CA ARG A 61 16.80 -18.49 -5.90
C ARG A 61 15.82 -17.99 -6.95
N THR A 62 15.39 -18.82 -7.91
CA THR A 62 14.38 -18.40 -8.90
C THR A 62 13.00 -18.15 -8.30
N CYS A 63 12.71 -18.73 -7.14
CA CYS A 63 11.45 -18.55 -6.42
C CYS A 63 11.42 -17.27 -5.58
N ILE A 64 12.59 -16.69 -5.27
CA ILE A 64 12.69 -15.47 -4.49
C ILE A 64 12.42 -14.28 -5.43
N PRO A 65 11.42 -13.43 -5.13
CA PRO A 65 11.18 -12.23 -5.91
C PRO A 65 12.45 -11.37 -5.95
N LYS A 66 12.93 -11.05 -7.15
CA LYS A 66 13.99 -10.04 -7.29
C LYS A 66 13.46 -8.74 -6.72
N LYS A 67 14.23 -8.10 -5.82
CA LYS A 67 13.93 -6.71 -5.43
C LYS A 67 13.88 -5.91 -6.72
N THR A 68 12.71 -5.38 -7.06
CA THR A 68 12.62 -4.37 -8.11
C THR A 68 13.43 -3.20 -7.61
N THR A 69 14.58 -2.92 -8.22
CA THR A 69 15.38 -1.70 -7.98
C THR A 69 14.66 -0.47 -8.54
N GLY A 70 13.33 -0.41 -8.41
CA GLY A 70 12.59 0.81 -8.61
C GLY A 70 12.81 1.65 -7.37
N LYS A 71 13.50 2.78 -7.51
CA LYS A 71 13.40 3.86 -6.53
C LYS A 71 11.90 4.08 -6.30
N LYS A 72 11.43 4.02 -5.05
CA LYS A 72 10.11 4.54 -4.70
C LYS A 72 10.18 6.04 -5.00
N SER A 73 9.82 6.43 -6.22
CA SER A 73 9.63 7.84 -6.55
C SER A 73 8.34 8.22 -5.87
N PHE A 74 8.47 8.93 -4.75
CA PHE A 74 7.38 9.74 -4.24
C PHE A 74 7.21 10.85 -5.27
N SER A 75 6.22 10.70 -6.14
CA SER A 75 5.96 11.58 -7.29
C SER A 75 5.15 12.83 -6.92
N ASN A 76 4.95 13.09 -5.63
CA ASN A 76 4.16 14.24 -5.21
C ASN A 76 5.08 15.45 -5.17
N ASP A 77 4.62 16.58 -5.72
CA ASP A 77 5.29 17.86 -5.58
C ASP A 77 5.26 18.32 -4.12
N ASP A 78 6.27 19.11 -3.72
CA ASP A 78 6.45 19.56 -2.34
C ASP A 78 5.22 20.29 -1.78
N LYS A 79 4.49 21.02 -2.64
CA LYS A 79 3.28 21.75 -2.26
C LYS A 79 2.14 20.78 -1.93
N SER A 80 1.94 19.73 -2.73
CA SER A 80 0.95 18.68 -2.43
C SER A 80 1.25 17.97 -1.11
N VAL A 81 2.53 17.67 -0.84
CA VAL A 81 2.94 17.05 0.42
C VAL A 81 2.68 17.98 1.61
N ALA A 82 3.06 19.26 1.50
CA ALA A 82 2.83 20.24 2.55
C ALA A 82 1.34 20.46 2.83
N ASN A 83 0.50 20.52 1.79
CA ASN A 83 -0.94 20.66 1.96
C ASN A 83 -1.55 19.45 2.66
N ASN A 84 -1.22 18.22 2.23
CA ASN A 84 -1.71 17.01 2.89
C ASN A 84 -1.26 16.93 4.35
N PHE A 85 -0.01 17.33 4.62
CA PHE A 85 0.51 17.40 5.98
C PHE A 85 -0.30 18.39 6.84
N ASN A 86 -0.52 19.61 6.34
CA ASN A 86 -1.28 20.64 7.04
C ASN A 86 -2.72 20.20 7.29
N GLU A 87 -3.42 19.69 6.27
CA GLU A 87 -4.79 19.19 6.39
C GLU A 87 -4.90 18.09 7.45
N PHE A 88 -3.96 17.15 7.47
CA PHE A 88 -3.93 16.08 8.45
C PHE A 88 -3.82 16.62 9.88
N PHE A 89 -2.83 17.49 10.14
CA PHE A 89 -2.62 18.00 11.50
C PHE A 89 -3.70 18.99 11.96
N THR A 90 -4.26 19.78 11.04
CA THR A 90 -5.43 20.62 11.34
C THR A 90 -6.63 19.74 11.71
N ALA A 91 -6.90 18.67 10.96
CA ALA A 91 -7.98 17.74 11.27
C ALA A 91 -7.78 17.04 12.62
N VAL A 92 -6.54 16.63 12.96
CA VAL A 92 -6.21 16.06 14.27
C VAL A 92 -6.53 17.05 15.39
N GLY A 93 -6.13 18.32 15.25
CA GLY A 93 -6.44 19.37 16.22
C GLY A 93 -7.95 19.54 16.43
N SER A 94 -8.71 19.74 15.35
CA SER A 94 -10.16 19.91 15.40
C SER A 94 -10.86 18.68 16.01
N ASN A 95 -10.48 17.47 15.58
CA ASN A 95 -11.05 16.21 16.10
C ASN A 95 -10.76 16.03 17.59
N THR A 96 -9.58 16.43 18.06
CA THR A 96 -9.20 16.34 19.47
C THR A 96 -10.05 17.28 20.31
N VAL A 97 -10.22 18.55 19.87
CA VAL A 97 -11.08 19.52 20.56
C VAL A 97 -12.53 19.05 20.62
N MET A 98 -13.06 18.48 19.53
CA MET A 98 -14.41 17.93 19.52
C MET A 98 -14.56 16.78 20.52
N LYS A 99 -13.61 15.85 20.56
CA LYS A 99 -13.63 14.74 21.53
C LYS A 99 -13.55 15.22 22.97
N ILE A 100 -12.69 16.19 23.27
CA ILE A 100 -12.59 16.80 24.61
C ILE A 100 -13.94 17.39 25.01
N LYS A 101 -14.59 18.14 24.13
CA LYS A 101 -15.90 18.74 24.39
C LYS A 101 -16.99 17.68 24.62
N SER A 102 -17.02 16.61 23.81
CA SER A 102 -17.96 15.51 24.00
C SER A 102 -17.76 14.81 25.33
N LEU A 103 -16.52 14.45 25.67
CA LEU A 103 -16.19 13.82 26.95
C LEU A 103 -16.53 14.71 28.14
N ALA A 104 -16.25 16.01 28.05
CA ALA A 104 -16.58 16.97 29.10
C ALA A 104 -18.10 17.02 29.34
N LYS A 105 -18.90 17.05 28.26
CA LYS A 105 -20.36 16.98 28.32
C LYS A 105 -20.86 15.68 28.96
N GLU A 106 -20.30 14.53 28.56
CA GLU A 106 -20.66 13.22 29.12
C GLU A 106 -20.39 13.13 30.63
N ASN A 107 -19.36 13.82 31.12
CA ASN A 107 -18.93 13.77 32.52
C ASN A 107 -19.39 14.97 33.35
N ASN A 108 -20.29 15.82 32.84
CA ASN A 108 -20.74 17.07 33.48
C ASN A 108 -19.57 17.97 33.95
N TYR A 109 -18.47 17.93 33.20
CA TYR A 109 -17.27 18.70 33.48
C TYR A 109 -17.25 19.96 32.62
N THR A 110 -16.98 21.11 33.23
CA THR A 110 -16.70 22.35 32.51
C THR A 110 -15.18 22.49 32.37
N PRO A 111 -14.62 22.37 31.15
CA PRO A 111 -13.20 22.59 30.96
C PRO A 111 -12.87 24.02 31.39
N SER A 112 -12.11 24.15 32.48
CA SER A 112 -11.52 25.44 32.83
C SER A 112 -10.60 25.83 31.67
N GLN A 113 -10.64 27.09 31.26
CA GLN A 113 -9.72 27.61 30.26
C GLN A 113 -8.30 27.52 30.83
N LEU A 114 -7.62 26.38 30.64
CA LEU A 114 -6.17 26.39 30.67
C LEU A 114 -5.74 27.05 29.36
N PRO A 115 -5.08 28.21 29.38
CA PRO A 115 -4.50 28.74 28.17
C PRO A 115 -3.44 27.73 27.75
N PHE A 116 -3.71 27.00 26.67
CA PHE A 116 -2.62 26.45 25.90
C PHE A 116 -1.76 27.65 25.51
N VAL A 117 -0.63 27.83 26.19
CA VAL A 117 0.39 28.79 25.81
C VAL A 117 1.30 28.04 24.85
N PRO A 118 1.22 28.29 23.52
CA PRO A 118 2.18 27.72 22.60
C PRO A 118 3.56 28.16 23.07
N THR A 119 4.48 27.22 23.29
CA THR A 119 5.87 27.57 23.57
C THR A 119 6.38 28.38 22.37
N ARG A 120 6.61 29.68 22.59
CA ARG A 120 7.15 30.57 21.56
C ARG A 120 8.48 29.97 21.10
N ALA A 121 8.61 29.72 19.81
CA ALA A 121 9.89 29.30 19.25
C ALA A 121 10.97 30.33 19.64
N PRO A 122 12.19 29.90 20.03
CA PRO A 122 13.26 30.82 20.35
C PRO A 122 13.47 31.82 19.21
N SER A 123 13.63 33.11 19.54
CA SER A 123 13.77 34.22 18.58
C SER A 123 14.95 34.10 17.61
N TRP A 124 15.80 33.08 17.78
CA TRP A 124 16.98 32.82 16.95
C TRP A 124 16.68 31.97 15.70
N VAL A 125 15.47 31.42 15.56
CA VAL A 125 15.04 30.75 14.32
C VAL A 125 14.50 31.81 13.34
N SER A 126 15.33 32.78 12.98
CA SER A 126 15.16 33.52 11.73
C SER A 126 15.87 32.73 10.66
N LEU A 127 15.14 31.84 9.97
CA LEU A 127 15.65 31.26 8.73
C LEU A 127 15.71 32.39 7.69
N PRO A 128 16.87 32.67 7.08
CA PRO A 128 16.93 33.62 5.97
C PRO A 128 16.09 33.05 4.82
N LEU A 129 15.11 33.84 4.37
CA LEU A 129 14.43 33.65 3.10
C LEU A 129 15.48 33.78 1.99
N ASN A 130 15.77 32.67 1.32
CA ASN A 130 16.40 32.64 0.00
C ASN A 130 15.48 31.87 -0.94
#